data_AF-A0A388P7H6-F1
#
_entry.id   AF-A0A388P7H6-F1
#
_cell.length_a   1.000
_cell.length_b   1.000
_cell.length_c   1.000
_cell.angle_alpha   90.00
_cell.angle_beta   90.00
_cell.angle_gamma   90.00
#
_symmetry.space_group_name_H-M   'P 1'
#
loop_
_entity.id
_entity.type
_entity.pdbx_description
1 polymer ?
#
loop_
_entity_poly.entity_id
_entity_poly.type
_entity_poly.pdbx_seq_one_letter_code
_entity_poly.pdbx_strand_id
1 'polypeptide(L)'
;MLRAKGLERSLVVSDTVTLGGLPAGKYETPIGGKVELRADGFLAIDDGTGNYLAGAALPMTAAIPVLVNQVGLTWAKLSRC
;
A
#
# COMPACT_ATOMS: atom_id res chain seq x y z
N MET A 1 13.58 -6.08 -0.04
CA MET A 1 14.31 -5.16 0.88
C MET A 1 14.59 -5.76 2.25
N LEU A 2 13.64 -6.41 2.91
CA LEU A 2 13.83 -6.93 4.26
C LEU A 2 15.01 -7.91 4.42
N ARG A 3 15.20 -8.83 3.46
CA ARG A 3 16.34 -9.77 3.45
C ARG A 3 17.69 -9.07 3.31
N ALA A 4 17.74 -7.92 2.62
CA ALA A 4 18.97 -7.19 2.38
C ALA A 4 19.29 -6.19 3.50
N LYS A 5 18.28 -5.51 4.05
CA LYS A 5 18.45 -4.49 5.11
C LYS A 5 18.42 -5.08 6.53
N GLY A 6 17.77 -6.22 6.70
CA GLY A 6 17.45 -6.78 8.01
C GLY A 6 16.21 -6.12 8.64
N LEU A 7 15.64 -6.80 9.64
CA LEU A 7 14.45 -6.34 10.37
C LEU A 7 14.70 -5.05 11.13
N GLU A 8 15.82 -4.98 11.86
CA GLU A 8 16.20 -3.84 12.71
C GLU A 8 16.42 -2.52 11.97
N ARG A 9 16.46 -2.55 10.62
CA ARG A 9 16.70 -1.39 9.76
C ARG A 9 15.59 -1.20 8.73
N SER A 10 14.43 -1.81 8.95
CA SER A 10 13.29 -1.75 8.04
C SER A 10 12.05 -1.31 8.80
N LEU A 11 11.36 -0.31 8.26
CA LEU A 11 10.06 0.14 8.75
C LEU A 11 8.99 -0.22 7.73
N VAL A 12 7.84 -0.67 8.22
CA VAL A 12 6.65 -0.87 7.40
C VAL A 12 5.89 0.43 7.36
N VAL A 13 5.57 0.90 6.16
CA VAL A 13 4.76 2.09 5.89
C VAL A 13 3.64 1.66 4.96
N SER A 14 2.41 2.09 5.25
CA SER A 14 1.27 1.74 4.38
C SER A 14 1.25 2.56 3.11
N ASP A 15 1.75 3.80 3.16
CA ASP A 15 1.68 4.78 2.08
C ASP A 15 0.24 5.01 1.60
N THR A 16 -0.72 4.87 2.52
CA THR A 16 -2.15 4.99 2.21
C THR A 16 -2.48 6.45 1.96
N VAL A 17 -3.07 6.74 0.80
CA VAL A 17 -3.57 8.09 0.48
C VAL A 17 -4.99 8.29 1.01
N THR A 18 -5.49 9.52 0.90
CA THR A 18 -6.86 9.91 1.32
C THR A 18 -7.97 9.06 0.70
N LEU A 19 -7.70 8.34 -0.40
CA LEU A 19 -8.64 7.45 -1.08
C LEU A 19 -8.76 6.05 -0.43
N GLY A 20 -8.00 5.78 0.64
CA GLY A 20 -8.05 4.49 1.32
C GLY A 20 -9.46 4.14 1.81
N GLY A 21 -9.96 2.97 1.41
CA GLY A 21 -11.31 2.49 1.76
C GLY A 21 -12.47 3.09 0.96
N LEU A 22 -12.21 3.97 -0.02
CA LEU A 22 -13.23 4.43 -0.95
C LEU A 22 -13.57 3.34 -1.99
N PRO A 23 -14.77 3.39 -2.62
CA PRO A 23 -15.12 2.49 -3.70
C PRO A 23 -14.24 2.69 -4.93
N ALA A 24 -14.14 1.67 -5.78
CA ALA A 24 -13.44 1.77 -7.06
C ALA A 24 -14.04 2.88 -7.93
N GLY A 25 -13.19 3.64 -8.63
CA GLY A 25 -13.59 4.78 -9.43
C GLY A 25 -12.44 5.72 -9.76
N LYS A 26 -12.75 6.75 -10.56
CA LYS A 26 -11.81 7.81 -10.91
C LYS A 26 -11.96 8.99 -9.96
N TYR A 27 -10.84 9.54 -9.52
CA TYR A 27 -10.77 10.62 -8.56
C TYR A 27 -9.80 11.70 -9.03
N GLU A 28 -10.09 12.94 -8.65
CA GLU A 28 -9.14 14.06 -8.77
C GLU A 28 -8.69 14.43 -7.36
N THR A 29 -7.37 14.36 -7.12
CA THR A 29 -6.76 14.59 -5.82
C THR A 29 -5.90 15.86 -5.85
N PRO A 30 -5.78 16.59 -4.71
CA PRO A 30 -4.89 17.73 -4.62
C PRO A 30 -3.41 17.39 -4.83
N ILE A 31 -3.03 16.13 -4.60
CA ILE A 31 -1.67 15.60 -4.73
C ILE A 31 -1.75 14.36 -5.63
N GLY A 32 -1.02 14.36 -6.74
CA GLY A 32 -1.04 13.26 -7.72
C GLY A 32 -2.05 13.43 -8.86
N GLY A 33 -2.98 14.40 -8.76
CA GLY A 33 -3.88 14.76 -9.84
C GLY A 33 -4.97 13.70 -10.08
N LYS A 34 -5.12 13.27 -11.33
CA LYS A 34 -6.14 12.27 -11.69
C LYS A 34 -5.64 10.86 -11.42
N VAL A 35 -6.43 10.09 -10.69
CA VAL A 35 -6.11 8.71 -10.31
C VAL A 35 -7.32 7.81 -10.48
N GLU A 36 -7.06 6.52 -10.68
CA GLU A 36 -8.06 5.46 -10.77
C GLU A 36 -7.82 4.44 -9.66
N LEU A 37 -8.79 4.29 -8.76
CA LEU A 37 -8.84 3.18 -7.82
C LEU A 37 -9.58 2.03 -8.47
N ARG A 38 -8.90 0.91 -8.66
CA ARG A 38 -9.48 -0.31 -9.22
C ARG A 38 -10.13 -1.18 -8.14
N ALA A 39 -11.01 -2.07 -8.58
CA ALA A 39 -11.72 -3.00 -7.70
C ALA A 39 -10.80 -4.01 -6.97
N ASP A 40 -9.60 -4.26 -7.51
CA ASP A 40 -8.57 -5.07 -6.88
C ASP A 40 -7.72 -4.31 -5.85
N GLY A 41 -8.00 -3.01 -5.65
CA GLY A 41 -7.28 -2.14 -4.73
C GLY A 41 -6.02 -1.49 -5.33
N PHE A 42 -5.72 -1.70 -6.62
CA PHE A 42 -4.64 -1.01 -7.31
C PHE A 42 -5.02 0.46 -7.54
N LEU A 43 -4.18 1.38 -7.05
CA LEU A 43 -4.36 2.81 -7.23
C LEU A 43 -3.39 3.32 -8.31
N ALA A 44 -3.92 3.63 -9.48
CA ALA A 44 -3.15 4.06 -10.64
C ALA A 44 -3.24 5.58 -10.87
N ILE A 45 -2.20 6.17 -11.46
CA ILE A 45 -2.31 7.47 -12.13
C ILE A 45 -3.20 7.29 -13.37
N ASP A 46 -4.18 8.17 -13.57
CA ASP A 46 -5.06 8.17 -14.74
C ASP A 46 -4.38 8.89 -15.92
N ASP A 47 -3.23 8.36 -16.36
CA ASP A 47 -2.45 8.84 -17.50
C ASP A 47 -2.75 8.07 -18.81
N GLY A 48 -3.72 7.16 -18.77
CA GLY A 48 -4.09 6.27 -19.87
C GLY A 48 -3.29 4.98 -19.96
N THR A 49 -2.20 4.82 -19.21
CA THR A 49 -1.41 3.57 -19.16
C THR A 49 -1.89 2.63 -18.07
N GLY A 50 -2.34 3.20 -16.94
CA GLY A 50 -2.79 2.44 -15.79
C GLY A 50 -1.70 1.60 -15.10
N ASN A 51 -0.42 1.93 -15.30
CA ASN A 51 0.71 1.14 -14.78
C ASN A 51 1.44 1.82 -13.62
N TYR A 52 1.31 3.13 -13.48
CA TYR A 52 2.01 3.87 -12.44
C TYR A 52 1.19 3.96 -11.18
N LEU A 53 1.77 3.54 -10.05
CA LEU A 53 1.16 3.61 -8.74
C LEU A 53 1.07 5.06 -8.25
N ALA A 54 -0.07 5.41 -7.64
CA ALA A 54 -0.29 6.70 -6.98
C ALA A 54 -0.46 6.53 -5.46
N GLY A 55 0.43 5.76 -4.84
CA GLY A 55 0.37 5.37 -3.42
C GLY A 55 -0.44 4.09 -3.19
N ALA A 56 -0.92 3.90 -1.96
CA ALA A 56 -1.74 2.74 -1.56
C ALA A 56 -3.18 3.11 -1.19
N ALA A 57 -4.09 2.14 -1.32
CA ALA A 57 -5.50 2.29 -0.96
C ALA A 57 -5.92 1.43 0.25
N LEU A 58 -5.01 0.66 0.82
CA LEU A 58 -5.30 -0.23 1.96
C LEU A 58 -4.69 0.32 3.26
N PRO A 59 -5.36 0.13 4.42
CA PRO A 59 -4.82 0.55 5.71
C PRO A 59 -3.64 -0.31 6.14
N MET A 60 -2.84 0.19 7.10
CA MET A 60 -1.70 -0.53 7.66
C MET A 60 -2.05 -1.95 8.16
N THR A 61 -3.25 -2.13 8.71
CA THR A 61 -3.71 -3.44 9.20
C THR A 61 -3.79 -4.50 8.10
N ALA A 62 -4.03 -4.10 6.84
CA ALA A 62 -4.02 -5.01 5.69
C ALA A 62 -2.61 -5.51 5.33
N ALA A 63 -1.55 -4.81 5.76
CA ALA A 63 -0.18 -5.25 5.54
C ALA A 63 0.21 -6.45 6.41
N ILE A 64 -0.45 -6.62 7.56
CA ILE A 64 -0.14 -7.70 8.52
C ILE A 64 -0.24 -9.10 7.88
N PRO A 65 -1.37 -9.51 7.25
CA PRO A 65 -1.45 -10.82 6.61
C PRO A 65 -0.44 -10.98 5.47
N VAL A 66 -0.08 -9.91 4.76
CA VAL A 66 0.97 -9.95 3.72
C VAL A 66 2.33 -10.25 4.35
N LEU A 67 2.68 -9.56 5.45
CA LEU A 67 3.95 -9.75 6.16
C LEU A 67 4.07 -11.14 6.79
N VAL A 68 2.97 -11.70 7.29
CA VAL A 68 2.95 -13.06 7.81
C VAL A 68 3.08 -14.08 6.68
N ASN A 69 2.21 -14.00 5.67
CA ASN A 69 2.04 -15.07 4.68
C ASN A 69 3.12 -15.05 3.58
N GLN A 70 3.58 -13.87 3.17
CA GLN A 70 4.52 -13.75 2.04
C GLN A 70 5.96 -13.50 2.50
N VAL A 71 6.14 -12.84 3.64
CA VAL A 71 7.47 -12.49 4.18
C VAL A 71 7.91 -13.45 5.28
N GLY A 72 6.98 -14.13 5.96
CA GLY A 72 7.27 -15.09 7.02
C GLY A 72 7.55 -14.43 8.38
N LEU A 73 7.01 -13.23 8.63
CA LEU A 73 7.12 -12.58 9.94
C LEU A 73 6.14 -13.19 10.93
N THR A 74 6.59 -13.33 12.17
CA THR A 74 5.73 -13.77 13.27
C THR A 74 5.04 -12.58 13.91
N TRP A 75 3.89 -12.82 14.52
CA TRP A 75 3.17 -11.81 15.31
C TRP A 75 4.06 -11.15 16.37
N ALA A 76 4.88 -11.93 17.07
CA ALA A 76 5.81 -11.41 18.07
C ALA A 76 6.84 -10.41 17.52
N LYS A 77 7.16 -10.49 16.22
CA LYS A 77 8.04 -9.51 15.56
C LYS A 77 7.27 -8.27 15.11
N LEU A 78 6.02 -8.44 14.67
CA LEU A 78 5.15 -7.34 14.24
C LEU A 78 4.66 -6.47 15.39
N SER A 79 4.43 -7.05 16.58
CA SER A 79 3.94 -6.34 17.76
C SER A 79 5.00 -5.50 18.49
N ARG A 80 6.23 -5.46 17.96
CA ARG A 80 7.36 -4.69 18.54
C ARG A 80 7.69 -3.43 17.73
N CYS A 81 6.95 -3.18 16.65
CA CYS A 81 7.06 -1.98 15.83
C CYS A 81 6.21 -0.84 16.40
#